data_AF-A0A821I014-F1
#
_entry.id   AF-A0A821I014-F1
#
_cell.length_a   1.000
_cell.length_b   1.000
_cell.length_c   1.000
_cell.angle_alpha   90.00
_cell.angle_beta   90.00
_cell.angle_gamma   90.00
#
_symmetry.space_group_name_H-M   'P 1'
#
loop_
_entity.id
_entity.type
_entity.pdbx_description
1 polymer ?
#
loop_
_entity_poly.entity_id
_entity_poly.type
_entity_poly.pdbx_seq_one_letter_code
_entity_poly.pdbx_strand_id
1 'polypeptide(L)'
;MTTKYGFYYKEGHDEPLFIDQTPVKQIIERLSSPPTPFVLYSLKQFRHNIDTYQQALNKLAPIRARLSYSMKANYNPHLLPILKSAKTMLTTVSGGEMQLALSNGFEPSSIIYNGNGKTDESIQMAIDSGVLLNVDSLFDLEVILKYARQLNKIANVLIRVNPNLSDTNVHEYNITASKTSKFG
;
A
#
# COMPACT_ATOMS: atom_id res chain seq x y z
N MET A 1 -27.75 -12.45 -10.98
CA MET A 1 -26.60 -13.37 -11.16
C MET A 1 -25.42 -12.79 -10.41
N THR A 2 -24.94 -13.44 -9.35
CA THR A 2 -23.71 -13.04 -8.65
C THR A 2 -22.53 -13.31 -9.56
N THR A 3 -21.93 -12.26 -10.11
CA THR A 3 -20.69 -12.38 -10.87
C THR A 3 -19.59 -12.87 -9.91
N LYS A 4 -19.10 -14.11 -10.09
CA LYS A 4 -17.94 -14.62 -9.36
C LYS A 4 -16.68 -13.93 -9.92
N TYR A 5 -16.05 -13.09 -9.12
CA TYR A 5 -14.75 -12.47 -9.39
C TYR A 5 -13.65 -13.21 -8.60
N GLY A 6 -12.40 -13.13 -9.06
CA GLY A 6 -11.29 -13.81 -8.39
C GLY A 6 -11.26 -15.32 -8.70
N PHE A 7 -10.61 -16.09 -7.81
CA PHE A 7 -10.45 -17.54 -7.95
C PHE A 7 -11.61 -18.30 -7.30
N TYR A 8 -12.16 -19.28 -8.00
CA TYR A 8 -13.23 -20.11 -7.46
C TYR A 8 -13.36 -21.47 -8.15
N TYR A 9 -13.95 -22.41 -7.42
CA TYR A 9 -14.48 -23.67 -7.95
C TYR A 9 -15.99 -23.57 -8.15
N LYS A 10 -16.56 -24.30 -9.12
CA LYS A 10 -18.01 -24.25 -9.39
C LYS A 10 -18.82 -25.02 -8.32
N GLU A 11 -18.45 -26.28 -8.08
CA GLU A 11 -19.21 -27.21 -7.23
C GLU A 11 -18.34 -27.96 -6.20
N GLY A 12 -17.00 -27.88 -6.29
CA GLY A 12 -16.09 -28.52 -5.34
C GLY A 12 -14.62 -28.47 -5.81
N HIS A 13 -13.68 -28.86 -4.97
CA HIS A 13 -12.24 -28.80 -5.29
C HIS A 13 -11.79 -29.74 -6.42
N ASP A 14 -12.60 -30.77 -6.73
CA ASP A 14 -12.37 -31.70 -7.84
C ASP A 14 -12.72 -31.11 -9.22
N GLU A 15 -13.41 -29.97 -9.24
CA GLU A 15 -13.75 -29.25 -10.47
C GLU A 15 -12.60 -28.36 -10.97
N PRO A 16 -12.58 -27.96 -12.25
CA PRO A 16 -11.59 -27.03 -12.76
C PRO A 16 -11.61 -25.69 -11.99
N LEU A 17 -10.42 -25.17 -11.68
CA LEU A 17 -10.27 -23.84 -11.09
C LEU A 17 -10.58 -22.76 -12.14
N PHE A 18 -11.39 -21.77 -11.77
CA PHE A 18 -11.71 -20.61 -12.59
C PHE A 18 -11.11 -19.34 -12.00
N ILE A 19 -10.77 -18.39 -12.88
CA ILE A 19 -10.52 -16.99 -12.55
C ILE A 19 -11.35 -16.10 -13.46
N ASP A 20 -12.11 -15.16 -12.90
CA ASP A 20 -12.92 -14.19 -13.68
C ASP A 20 -13.78 -14.84 -14.78
N GLN A 21 -14.33 -16.04 -14.49
CA GLN A 21 -15.12 -16.90 -15.40
C GLN A 21 -14.33 -17.65 -16.48
N THR A 22 -13.00 -17.57 -16.46
CA THR A 22 -12.11 -18.31 -17.37
C THR A 22 -11.48 -19.51 -16.64
N PRO A 23 -11.55 -20.73 -17.20
CA PRO A 23 -10.80 -21.86 -16.64
C PRO A 23 -9.29 -21.57 -16.63
N VAL A 24 -8.63 -21.74 -15.49
CA VAL A 24 -7.19 -21.47 -15.35
C VAL A 24 -6.36 -22.31 -16.33
N LYS A 25 -6.78 -23.55 -16.60
CA LYS A 25 -6.14 -24.44 -17.58
C LYS A 25 -6.03 -23.80 -18.97
N GLN A 26 -7.08 -23.11 -19.44
CA GLN A 26 -7.06 -22.43 -20.74
C GLN A 26 -6.08 -21.26 -20.79
N ILE A 27 -5.78 -20.64 -19.64
CA ILE A 27 -4.77 -19.58 -19.55
C ILE A 27 -3.38 -20.21 -19.68
N ILE A 28 -3.12 -21.31 -18.96
CA ILE A 28 -1.84 -22.03 -19.00
C ILE A 28 -1.51 -22.48 -20.42
N GLU A 29 -2.49 -23.07 -21.12
CA GLU A 29 -2.34 -23.56 -22.50
C GLU A 29 -1.96 -22.46 -23.51
N ARG A 30 -2.22 -21.18 -23.18
CA ARG A 30 -1.88 -20.01 -24.02
C ARG A 30 -0.51 -19.41 -23.70
N LEU A 31 0.17 -19.85 -22.63
CA LEU A 31 1.47 -19.29 -22.24
C LEU A 31 2.59 -19.82 -23.14
N SER A 32 3.45 -18.91 -23.62
CA SER A 32 4.46 -19.20 -24.64
C SER A 32 5.77 -19.83 -24.12
N SER A 33 5.90 -20.07 -22.79
CA SER A 33 7.00 -20.75 -22.06
C SER A 33 7.74 -19.85 -21.03
N PRO A 34 8.15 -20.39 -19.86
CA PRO A 34 7.67 -21.64 -19.25
C PRO A 34 6.24 -21.49 -18.73
N PRO A 35 5.40 -22.55 -18.78
CA PRO A 35 4.01 -22.49 -18.35
C PRO A 35 3.84 -22.28 -16.84
N THR A 36 4.86 -22.60 -16.03
CA THR A 36 4.90 -22.43 -14.56
C THR A 36 6.35 -22.35 -14.05
N PRO A 37 6.63 -21.69 -12.91
CA PRO A 37 5.67 -20.96 -12.07
C PRO A 37 5.32 -19.58 -12.65
N PHE A 38 4.07 -19.16 -12.49
CA PHE A 38 3.63 -17.79 -12.75
C PHE A 38 2.66 -17.34 -11.67
N VAL A 39 2.52 -16.01 -11.51
CA VAL A 39 1.51 -15.43 -10.62
C VAL A 39 0.37 -14.87 -11.46
N LEU A 40 -0.85 -15.28 -11.14
CA LEU A 40 -2.06 -14.87 -11.85
C LEU A 40 -2.93 -14.00 -10.97
N TYR A 41 -3.31 -12.83 -11.47
CA TYR A 41 -4.09 -11.83 -10.74
C TYR A 41 -5.46 -11.64 -11.40
N SER A 42 -6.51 -11.56 -10.59
CA SER A 42 -7.80 -11.04 -11.05
C SER A 42 -7.80 -9.53 -10.90
N LEU A 43 -7.68 -8.82 -12.03
CA LEU A 43 -7.81 -7.37 -12.02
C LEU A 43 -9.27 -6.91 -11.77
N LYS A 44 -10.26 -7.78 -11.99
CA LYS A 44 -11.65 -7.50 -11.63
C LYS A 44 -11.81 -7.50 -10.11
N GLN A 45 -11.28 -8.52 -9.43
CA GLN A 45 -11.27 -8.58 -7.96
C GLN A 45 -10.47 -7.43 -7.36
N PHE A 46 -9.32 -7.09 -7.94
CA PHE A 46 -8.50 -5.97 -7.45
C PHE A 46 -9.26 -4.64 -7.49
N ARG A 47 -9.94 -4.33 -8.60
CA ARG A 47 -10.80 -3.14 -8.72
C ARG A 47 -11.98 -3.19 -7.75
N HIS A 48 -12.66 -4.33 -7.66
CA HIS A 48 -13.77 -4.52 -6.74
C HIS A 48 -13.37 -4.26 -5.27
N ASN A 49 -12.19 -4.72 -4.85
CA ASN A 49 -11.67 -4.45 -3.51
C ASN A 49 -11.45 -2.95 -3.28
N ILE A 50 -10.82 -2.27 -4.24
CA ILE A 50 -10.61 -0.81 -4.17
C ILE A 50 -11.96 -0.09 -4.04
N ASP A 51 -12.91 -0.40 -4.92
CA ASP A 51 -14.24 0.22 -4.93
C ASP A 51 -14.98 -0.01 -3.61
N THR A 52 -14.89 -1.21 -3.05
CA THR A 52 -15.53 -1.56 -1.77
C THR A 52 -15.01 -0.69 -0.64
N TYR A 53 -13.68 -0.53 -0.53
CA TYR A 53 -13.09 0.37 0.47
C TYR A 53 -13.50 1.83 0.23
N GLN A 54 -13.44 2.31 -1.02
CA GLN A 54 -13.82 3.70 -1.33
C GLN A 54 -15.28 3.98 -0.99
N GLN A 55 -16.19 3.07 -1.33
CA GLN A 55 -17.61 3.20 -0.98
C GLN A 55 -17.83 3.24 0.53
N ALA A 56 -17.11 2.42 1.30
CA ALA A 56 -17.18 2.44 2.76
C ALA A 56 -16.65 3.77 3.33
N LEU A 57 -15.50 4.25 2.84
CA LEU A 57 -14.91 5.51 3.29
C LEU A 57 -15.77 6.73 2.94
N ASN A 58 -16.44 6.73 1.77
CA ASN A 58 -17.34 7.81 1.37
C ASN A 58 -18.57 7.94 2.29
N LYS A 59 -18.97 6.87 2.98
CA LYS A 59 -20.07 6.90 3.97
C LYS A 59 -19.68 7.58 5.28
N LEU A 60 -18.40 7.89 5.50
CA LEU A 60 -17.91 8.55 6.72
C LEU A 60 -18.07 10.09 6.70
N ALA A 61 -18.71 10.66 5.67
CA ALA A 61 -18.93 12.11 5.59
C ALA A 61 -19.56 12.66 6.90
N PRO A 62 -19.07 13.79 7.43
CA PRO A 62 -18.13 14.74 6.82
C PRO A 62 -16.64 14.43 7.02
N ILE A 63 -16.28 13.29 7.60
CA ILE A 63 -14.87 12.91 7.82
C ILE A 63 -14.21 12.67 6.46
N ARG A 64 -13.15 13.43 6.17
CA ARG A 64 -12.34 13.24 4.97
C ARG A 64 -11.43 12.03 5.14
N ALA A 65 -11.82 10.89 4.59
CA ALA A 65 -11.00 9.69 4.55
C ALA A 65 -10.48 9.41 3.14
N ARG A 66 -9.28 8.83 3.03
CA ARG A 66 -8.69 8.39 1.76
C ARG A 66 -8.14 6.98 1.91
N LEU A 67 -8.35 6.17 0.88
CA LEU A 67 -7.72 4.85 0.79
C LEU A 67 -6.25 5.02 0.42
N SER A 68 -5.35 4.43 1.22
CA SER A 68 -3.93 4.35 0.90
C SER A 68 -3.50 2.89 0.70
N TYR A 69 -2.96 2.57 -0.47
CA TYR A 69 -2.50 1.22 -0.80
C TYR A 69 -1.05 1.01 -0.34
N SER A 70 -0.80 -0.11 0.34
CA SER A 70 0.53 -0.47 0.84
C SER A 70 1.36 -1.18 -0.22
N MET A 71 2.35 -0.48 -0.78
CA MET A 71 3.17 -1.00 -1.90
C MET A 71 3.94 -2.28 -1.57
N LYS A 72 4.37 -2.47 -0.32
CA LYS A 72 4.99 -3.72 0.15
C LYS A 72 4.10 -4.97 -0.01
N ALA A 73 2.79 -4.80 -0.21
CA ALA A 73 1.89 -5.92 -0.48
C ALA A 73 2.07 -6.44 -1.92
N ASN A 74 2.15 -5.54 -2.90
CA ASN A 74 2.46 -5.86 -4.29
C ASN A 74 2.81 -4.57 -5.07
N TYR A 75 4.07 -4.42 -5.45
CA TYR A 75 4.56 -3.26 -6.21
C TYR A 75 4.58 -3.49 -7.73
N ASN A 76 3.84 -4.49 -8.24
CA ASN A 76 3.77 -4.73 -9.68
C ASN A 76 3.31 -3.46 -10.42
N PRO A 77 4.12 -2.94 -11.37
CA PRO A 77 3.82 -1.66 -12.04
C PRO A 77 2.52 -1.69 -12.83
N HIS A 78 2.01 -2.85 -13.24
CA HIS A 78 0.73 -2.97 -13.94
C HIS A 78 -0.48 -2.68 -13.02
N LEU A 79 -0.32 -2.75 -11.69
CA LEU A 79 -1.38 -2.42 -10.74
C LEU A 79 -1.44 -0.91 -10.44
N LEU A 80 -0.32 -0.20 -10.62
CA LEU A 80 -0.18 1.21 -10.28
C LEU A 80 -1.11 2.14 -11.10
N PRO A 81 -1.29 1.96 -12.42
CA PRO A 81 -2.27 2.73 -13.18
C PRO A 81 -3.71 2.56 -12.68
N ILE A 82 -4.07 1.37 -12.20
CA ILE A 82 -5.42 1.09 -11.66
C ILE A 82 -5.62 1.91 -10.37
N LEU A 83 -4.67 1.82 -9.43
CA LEU A 83 -4.67 2.58 -8.19
C LEU A 83 -4.72 4.10 -8.44
N LYS A 84 -3.89 4.58 -9.38
CA LYS A 84 -3.86 6.00 -9.78
C LYS A 84 -5.20 6.46 -10.35
N SER A 85 -5.79 5.68 -11.26
CA SER A 85 -7.10 6.00 -11.85
C SER A 85 -8.22 6.07 -10.79
N ALA A 86 -8.11 5.24 -9.75
CA ALA A 86 -9.00 5.24 -8.61
C ALA A 86 -8.66 6.34 -7.57
N LYS A 87 -7.68 7.20 -7.82
CA LYS A 87 -7.26 8.32 -6.94
C LYS A 87 -6.85 7.89 -5.51
N THR A 88 -6.36 6.66 -5.36
CA THR A 88 -5.84 6.18 -4.07
C THR A 88 -4.56 6.93 -3.70
N MET A 89 -4.27 7.02 -2.40
CA MET A 89 -2.93 7.30 -1.91
C MET A 89 -2.07 6.03 -1.95
N LEU A 90 -0.77 6.18 -1.80
CA LEU A 90 0.18 5.09 -1.64
C LEU A 90 0.94 5.23 -0.33
N THR A 91 1.08 4.15 0.42
CA THR A 91 2.04 4.04 1.51
C THR A 91 3.24 3.22 1.05
N THR A 92 4.42 3.80 1.16
CA THR A 92 5.71 3.18 0.82
C THR A 92 6.52 2.96 2.08
N VAL A 93 7.44 2.00 2.05
CA VAL A 93 8.36 1.67 3.16
C VAL A 93 9.82 1.67 2.74
N SER A 94 10.12 1.99 1.48
CA SER A 94 11.48 2.17 0.98
C SER A 94 11.57 3.29 -0.05
N GLY A 95 12.78 3.83 -0.24
CA GLY A 95 13.07 4.78 -1.32
C GLY A 95 12.77 4.22 -2.71
N GLY A 96 12.98 2.92 -2.94
CA GLY A 96 12.66 2.27 -4.23
C GLY A 96 11.16 2.23 -4.53
N GLU A 97 10.32 1.92 -3.53
CA GLU A 97 8.87 2.00 -3.68
C GLU A 97 8.41 3.44 -3.95
N MET A 98 8.98 4.41 -3.24
CA MET A 98 8.70 5.83 -3.45
C MET A 98 9.08 6.29 -4.85
N GLN A 99 10.28 5.93 -5.33
CA GLN A 99 10.75 6.24 -6.66
C GLN A 99 9.86 5.59 -7.74
N LEU A 100 9.43 4.34 -7.52
CA LEU A 100 8.51 3.65 -8.42
C LEU A 100 7.15 4.36 -8.49
N ALA A 101 6.61 4.80 -7.35
CA ALA A 101 5.37 5.57 -7.29
C ALA A 101 5.47 6.91 -8.05
N LEU A 102 6.53 7.68 -7.80
CA LEU A 102 6.80 8.96 -8.48
C LEU A 102 6.96 8.77 -9.98
N SER A 103 7.72 7.75 -10.40
CA SER A 103 7.93 7.42 -11.82
C SER A 103 6.65 6.98 -12.55
N ASN A 104 5.65 6.48 -11.83
CA ASN A 104 4.31 6.17 -12.37
C ASN A 104 3.34 7.38 -12.29
N GLY A 105 3.87 8.55 -11.94
CA GLY A 105 3.17 9.83 -11.93
C GLY A 105 2.12 9.96 -10.84
N PHE A 106 2.29 9.30 -9.69
CA PHE A 106 1.51 9.65 -8.50
C PHE A 106 1.92 11.04 -8.01
N GLU A 107 0.94 11.84 -7.60
CA GLU A 107 1.21 13.14 -6.98
C GLU A 107 2.02 12.92 -5.70
N PRO A 108 3.13 13.65 -5.46
CA PRO A 108 3.93 13.46 -4.25
C PRO A 108 3.13 13.58 -2.95
N SER A 109 2.16 14.50 -2.92
CA SER A 109 1.23 14.69 -1.78
C SER A 109 0.26 13.52 -1.55
N SER A 110 0.21 12.55 -2.47
CA SER A 110 -0.56 11.30 -2.34
C SER A 110 0.29 10.11 -1.90
N ILE A 111 1.58 10.31 -1.67
CA ILE A 111 2.53 9.27 -1.25
C ILE A 111 2.90 9.53 0.22
N ILE A 112 2.86 8.48 1.04
CA ILE A 112 3.28 8.49 2.45
C ILE A 112 4.46 7.54 2.61
N TYR A 113 5.63 8.08 2.88
CA TYR A 113 6.84 7.30 3.13
C TYR A 113 7.01 6.98 4.62
N ASN A 114 6.85 5.69 4.94
CA ASN A 114 6.96 5.12 6.28
C ASN A 114 8.31 4.42 6.47
N GLY A 115 8.65 4.09 7.72
CA GLY A 115 9.77 3.21 8.04
C GLY A 115 10.56 3.68 9.25
N ASN A 116 11.08 2.74 10.03
CA ASN A 116 11.86 3.01 11.24
C ASN A 116 13.38 3.13 10.99
N GLY A 117 13.78 3.14 9.71
CA GLY A 117 15.18 3.15 9.27
C GLY A 117 15.34 3.75 7.88
N LYS A 118 14.77 4.94 7.66
CA LYS A 118 14.87 5.65 6.38
C LYS A 118 16.32 6.07 6.15
N THR A 119 16.82 5.94 4.93
CA THR A 119 18.17 6.40 4.57
C THR A 119 18.16 7.91 4.29
N ASP A 120 19.30 8.56 4.52
CA ASP A 120 19.53 9.97 4.21
C ASP A 120 19.15 10.34 2.76
N GLU A 121 19.47 9.47 1.80
CA GLU A 121 19.14 9.65 0.38
C GLU A 121 17.61 9.64 0.17
N SER A 122 16.92 8.69 0.81
CA SER A 122 15.46 8.58 0.70
C SER A 122 14.72 9.71 1.40
N ILE A 123 15.27 10.24 2.50
CA ILE A 123 14.74 11.42 3.20
C ILE A 123 14.88 12.66 2.31
N GLN A 124 16.07 12.90 1.74
CA GLN A 124 16.29 14.02 0.82
C GLN A 124 15.36 13.93 -0.39
N MET A 125 15.24 12.76 -1.02
CA MET A 125 14.32 12.54 -2.14
C MET A 125 12.87 12.84 -1.77
N ALA A 126 12.42 12.43 -0.58
CA ALA A 126 11.06 12.68 -0.11
C ALA A 126 10.81 14.19 0.10
N ILE A 127 11.75 14.89 0.74
CA ILE A 127 11.69 16.34 0.95
C ILE A 127 11.69 17.07 -0.39
N ASP A 128 12.58 16.69 -1.30
CA ASP A 128 12.73 17.35 -2.59
C ASP A 128 11.50 17.22 -3.46
N SER A 129 10.88 16.05 -3.44
CA SER A 129 9.68 15.72 -4.21
C SER A 129 8.39 16.23 -3.55
N GLY A 130 8.40 16.57 -2.26
CA GLY A 130 7.21 16.95 -1.50
C GLY A 130 6.35 15.78 -1.03
N VAL A 131 6.95 14.59 -0.89
CA VAL A 131 6.29 13.39 -0.34
C VAL A 131 6.06 13.55 1.17
N LEU A 132 4.96 12.98 1.69
CA LEU A 132 4.69 12.98 3.13
C LEU A 132 5.61 11.97 3.84
N LEU A 133 6.38 12.44 4.81
CA LEU A 133 7.25 11.61 5.66
C LEU A 133 6.52 11.23 6.95
N ASN A 134 6.33 9.94 7.20
CA ASN A 134 5.84 9.48 8.49
C ASN A 134 7.01 9.29 9.46
N VAL A 135 7.14 10.19 10.43
CA VAL A 135 8.18 10.22 11.46
C VAL A 135 7.96 9.06 12.43
N ASP A 136 8.95 8.18 12.53
CA ASP A 136 8.86 6.95 13.35
C ASP A 136 9.61 7.07 14.68
N SER A 137 10.53 8.04 14.82
CA SER A 137 11.27 8.30 16.06
C SER A 137 11.79 9.75 16.14
N LEU A 138 12.26 10.17 17.31
CA LEU A 138 12.91 11.48 17.48
C LEU A 138 14.20 11.60 16.65
N PHE A 139 14.99 10.53 16.55
CA PHE A 139 16.17 10.49 15.69
C PHE A 139 15.81 10.70 14.22
N ASP A 140 14.76 10.01 13.73
CA ASP A 140 14.25 10.18 12.37
C ASP A 140 13.81 11.64 12.12
N LEU A 141 13.16 12.28 13.10
CA LEU A 141 12.81 13.70 13.02
C LEU A 141 14.04 14.62 12.93
N GLU A 142 15.07 14.38 13.73
CA GLU A 142 16.31 15.16 13.70
C GLU A 142 17.00 15.10 12.34
N VAL A 143 17.05 13.92 11.73
CA VAL A 143 17.61 13.71 10.39
C VAL A 143 16.76 14.41 9.33
N ILE A 144 15.43 14.32 9.40
CA ILE A 144 14.52 15.04 8.50
C ILE A 144 14.73 16.56 8.61
N LEU A 145 14.84 17.10 9.83
CA LEU A 145 15.09 18.53 10.07
C LEU A 145 16.45 18.97 9.53
N LYS A 146 17.50 18.16 9.70
CA LYS A 146 18.84 18.41 9.13
C LYS A 146 18.74 18.58 7.61
N TYR A 147 18.13 17.62 6.91
CA TYR A 147 18.05 17.67 5.45
C TYR A 147 17.08 18.74 4.93
N ALA A 148 15.97 18.99 5.63
CA ALA A 148 15.05 20.07 5.29
C ALA A 148 15.74 21.44 5.30
N ARG A 149 16.59 21.70 6.32
CA ARG A 149 17.41 22.93 6.40
C ARG A 149 18.46 22.99 5.29
N GLN A 150 19.18 21.89 5.04
CA GLN A 150 20.20 21.83 3.99
C GLN A 150 19.62 22.09 2.59
N LEU A 151 18.42 21.56 2.32
CA LEU A 151 17.72 21.75 1.05
C LEU A 151 16.94 23.07 0.97
N ASN A 152 16.89 23.85 2.05
CA ASN A 152 16.06 25.06 2.18
C ASN A 152 14.59 24.81 1.80
N LYS A 153 14.02 23.69 2.29
CA LYS A 153 12.65 23.25 2.01
C LYS A 153 11.89 22.93 3.29
N ILE A 154 10.56 23.00 3.22
CA ILE A 154 9.67 22.55 4.29
C ILE A 154 9.33 21.07 4.06
N ALA A 155 9.70 20.21 5.01
CA ALA A 155 9.32 18.81 4.99
C ALA A 155 7.86 18.62 5.45
N ASN A 156 7.07 17.89 4.69
CA ASN A 156 5.70 17.54 5.08
C ASN A 156 5.74 16.26 5.94
N VAL A 157 5.35 16.35 7.21
CA VAL A 157 5.48 15.24 8.15
C VAL A 157 4.15 14.80 8.75
N LEU A 158 4.08 13.51 9.05
CA LEU A 158 3.11 12.86 9.93
C LEU A 158 3.89 12.29 11.13
N ILE A 159 3.26 12.14 12.28
CA ILE A 159 3.88 11.49 13.44
C ILE A 159 3.21 10.13 13.63
N ARG A 160 4.01 9.07 13.66
CA ARG A 160 3.52 7.75 14.03
C ARG A 160 3.36 7.72 15.54
N VAL A 161 2.13 7.48 15.99
CA VAL A 161 1.81 7.39 17.42
C VAL A 161 1.41 5.96 17.75
N ASN A 162 1.97 5.43 18.84
CA ASN A 162 1.52 4.21 19.47
C ASN A 162 0.43 4.55 20.50
N PRO A 163 -0.86 4.33 20.21
CA PRO A 163 -1.91 4.60 21.18
C PRO A 163 -1.76 3.65 22.38
N ASN A 164 -1.90 4.18 23.59
CA ASN A 164 -1.83 3.35 24.80
C ASN A 164 -3.10 2.49 24.93
N LEU A 165 -3.04 1.26 24.42
CA LEU A 165 -4.16 0.29 24.48
C LEU A 165 -4.13 -0.59 25.75
N SER A 166 -3.26 -0.27 26.71
CA SER A 166 -2.98 -1.07 27.91
C SER A 166 -4.20 -1.38 28.79
N ASP A 167 -5.25 -0.57 28.72
CA ASP A 167 -6.41 -0.66 29.63
C ASP A 167 -7.52 -1.57 29.09
N THR A 168 -7.27 -2.25 27.96
CA THR A 168 -8.24 -3.16 27.34
C THR A 168 -7.72 -4.60 27.42
N ASN A 169 -8.26 -5.41 28.34
CA ASN A 169 -8.08 -6.88 28.38
C ASN A 169 -8.67 -7.60 27.15
N VAL A 170 -8.78 -6.92 26.01
CA VAL A 170 -9.61 -7.28 24.87
C VAL A 170 -8.75 -7.56 23.63
N HIS A 171 -7.46 -7.19 23.64
CA HIS A 171 -6.63 -7.12 22.43
C HIS A 171 -5.16 -7.57 22.60
N GLU A 172 -4.91 -8.70 23.25
CA GLU A 172 -3.56 -9.23 23.54
C GLU A 172 -2.65 -9.38 22.29
N TYR A 173 -3.21 -9.70 21.12
CA TYR A 173 -2.47 -9.82 19.85
C TYR A 173 -2.31 -8.50 19.06
N ASN A 174 -3.12 -7.47 19.36
CA ASN A 174 -3.02 -6.16 18.68
C ASN A 174 -2.13 -5.17 19.45
N ILE A 175 -1.42 -5.62 20.49
CA ILE A 175 -0.37 -4.85 21.16
C ILE A 175 0.91 -4.83 20.29
N THR A 176 0.78 -4.57 18.98
CA THR A 176 1.91 -4.22 18.10
C THR A 176 2.37 -2.77 18.29
N ALA A 177 1.56 -1.98 19.01
CA ALA A 177 1.93 -0.70 19.62
C ALA A 177 2.43 -0.91 21.06
N SER A 178 3.00 -2.09 21.37
CA SER A 178 3.62 -2.35 22.67
C SER A 178 4.87 -1.50 22.84
N LYS A 179 5.26 -1.29 24.10
CA LYS A 179 6.58 -0.73 24.46
C LYS A 179 7.77 -1.51 23.86
N THR A 180 7.56 -2.74 23.40
CA THR A 180 8.60 -3.60 22.81
C THR A 180 8.65 -3.50 21.28
N SER A 181 7.75 -2.74 20.66
CA SER A 181 7.75 -2.51 19.22
C SER A 181 8.88 -1.57 18.83
N LYS A 182 9.53 -1.86 17.69
CA LYS A 182 10.55 -0.98 17.09
C LYS A 182 9.95 0.19 16.29
N PHE A 183 8.63 0.34 16.33
CA PHE A 183 7.86 1.22 15.48
C PHE A 183 7.12 2.24 16.32
N GLY A 184 7.22 3.53 15.95
CA GLY A 184 6.49 4.63 16.57
C GLY A 184 7.07 5.11 17.90
#